data_AF-A0A349UMX9-F1
#
_entry.id   AF-A0A349UMX9-F1
#
_cell.length_a   1.000
_cell.length_b   1.000
_cell.length_c   1.000
_cell.angle_alpha   90.00
_cell.angle_beta   90.00
_cell.angle_gamma   90.00
#
_symmetry.space_group_name_H-M   'P 1'
#
loop_
_entity.id
_entity.type
_entity.pdbx_description
1 polymer ?
#
loop_
_entity_poly.entity_id
_entity_poly.type
_entity_poly.pdbx_seq_one_letter_code
_entity_poly.pdbx_strand_id
1 'polypeptide(L)' 'SASVGEEVLEGASLAPVLDEVKPDLVIIGEPTSCNLGVGQRGRVRLIFKALGRAAHSSMPDQRLNAILIAAELVQRI' A
#
# COMPACT_ATOMS: atom_id res chain seq x y z
N SER A 1 -17.43 9.60 1.87
CA SER A 1 -17.14 10.99 2.33
C SER A 1 -16.92 11.88 1.12
N ALA A 2 -16.97 13.20 1.24
CA ALA A 2 -16.59 14.13 0.16
C ALA A 2 -15.09 14.51 0.23
N SER A 3 -14.25 13.55 0.59
CA SER A 3 -12.81 13.70 0.76
C SER A 3 -12.06 13.41 -0.54
N VAL A 4 -10.86 13.96 -0.70
CA VAL A 4 -9.99 13.71 -1.86
C VAL A 4 -8.82 12.78 -1.51
N GLY A 5 -8.32 12.02 -2.48
CA GLY A 5 -7.09 11.23 -2.31
C GLY A 5 -7.22 9.98 -1.43
N GLU A 6 -8.43 9.55 -1.12
CA GLU A 6 -8.72 8.38 -0.27
C GLU A 6 -8.02 7.09 -0.76
N GLU A 7 -8.04 6.85 -2.08
CA GLU A 7 -7.38 5.70 -2.71
C GLU A 7 -5.85 5.69 -2.53
N VAL A 8 -5.25 6.88 -2.41
CA VAL A 8 -3.80 7.04 -2.23
C VAL A 8 -3.45 6.83 -0.76
N LEU A 9 -4.11 7.59 0.11
CA LEU A 9 -3.89 7.56 1.55
C LEU A 9 -5.23 7.77 2.27
N GLU A 10 -5.77 6.65 2.71
CA GLU A 10 -7.03 6.57 3.42
C GLU A 10 -7.06 7.48 4.66
N GLY A 11 -8.18 8.19 4.84
CA GLY A 11 -8.43 9.05 6.00
C GLY A 11 -7.58 10.33 6.09
N ALA A 12 -6.52 10.49 5.30
CA ALA A 12 -5.58 11.61 5.47
C ALA A 12 -6.20 12.98 5.23
N SER A 13 -7.04 13.11 4.21
CA SER A 13 -7.76 14.36 3.92
C SER A 13 -9.00 14.55 4.80
N LEU A 14 -9.54 13.48 5.38
CA LEU A 14 -10.67 13.52 6.29
C LEU A 14 -10.23 13.92 7.72
N ALA A 15 -9.03 13.53 8.14
CA ALA A 15 -8.54 13.73 9.51
C ALA A 15 -8.61 15.20 9.99
N PRO A 16 -8.14 16.21 9.24
CA PRO A 16 -8.25 17.61 9.67
C PRO A 16 -9.71 18.09 9.86
N VAL A 17 -10.64 17.56 9.05
CA VAL A 17 -12.07 17.88 9.17
C VAL A 17 -12.64 17.28 10.46
N LEU A 18 -12.22 16.07 10.83
CA LEU A 18 -12.63 15.44 12.09
C LEU A 18 -12.10 16.21 13.30
N ASP A 19 -10.87 16.73 13.22
CA ASP A 19 -10.26 17.54 14.28
C ASP A 19 -11.01 18.86 14.50
N GLU A 20 -11.54 19.46 13.43
CA GLU A 20 -12.28 20.73 13.47
C GLU A 20 -13.76 20.53 13.86
N VAL A 21 -14.46 19.64 13.15
CA VAL A 21 -15.92 19.47 13.27
C VAL A 21 -16.32 18.64 14.48
N LYS A 22 -15.48 17.69 14.91
CA LYS A 22 -15.70 16.80 16.06
C LYS A 22 -17.11 16.18 16.11
N PRO A 23 -17.55 15.49 15.04
CA PRO A 23 -18.89 14.92 15.00
C PRO A 23 -19.05 13.76 15.98
N ASP A 24 -20.27 13.57 16.53
CA ASP A 24 -20.59 12.41 17.37
C ASP A 24 -20.58 11.08 16.59
N LEU A 25 -20.85 11.15 15.27
CA LEU A 25 -20.87 9.99 14.36
C LEU A 25 -20.51 10.41 12.93
N VAL A 26 -19.85 9.53 12.19
CA VAL A 26 -19.54 9.67 10.76
C VAL A 26 -20.11 8.48 9.99
N ILE A 27 -20.76 8.75 8.86
CA ILE A 27 -21.24 7.73 7.92
C ILE A 27 -20.46 7.89 6.62
N ILE A 28 -19.78 6.83 6.18
CA ILE A 28 -19.07 6.77 4.89
C ILE A 28 -19.90 5.89 3.94
N GLY A 29 -20.31 6.46 2.81
CA GLY A 29 -21.14 5.80 1.80
C GLY A 29 -20.36 4.83 0.91
N GLU A 30 -19.61 3.91 1.52
CA GLU A 30 -18.94 2.83 0.79
C GLU A 30 -19.96 1.89 0.12
N PRO A 31 -19.61 1.22 -0.99
CA PRO A 31 -20.53 0.36 -1.73
C PRO A 31 -20.74 -1.00 -1.05
N THR A 32 -21.20 -1.01 0.20
CA THR A 32 -21.43 -2.20 1.03
C THR A 32 -22.77 -2.91 0.75
N SER A 33 -23.47 -2.56 -0.33
CA SER A 33 -24.84 -3.04 -0.63
C SER A 33 -25.83 -2.77 0.51
N CYS A 34 -25.77 -1.58 1.12
CA CYS A 34 -26.57 -1.17 2.29
C CYS A 34 -26.33 -2.03 3.56
N ASN A 35 -25.26 -2.81 3.61
CA ASN A 35 -24.83 -3.47 4.85
C ASN A 35 -24.00 -2.52 5.71
N LEU A 36 -24.12 -2.65 7.03
CA LEU A 36 -23.33 -1.85 7.96
C LEU A 36 -21.90 -2.41 8.07
N GLY A 37 -20.92 -1.67 7.56
CA GLY A 37 -19.51 -1.91 7.82
C GLY A 37 -19.09 -1.19 9.11
N VAL A 38 -18.73 -1.94 10.16
CA VAL A 38 -18.30 -1.36 11.45
C VAL A 38 -16.77 -1.27 11.59
N GLY A 39 -16.03 -1.65 10.55
CA GLY A 39 -14.58 -1.62 10.52
C GLY A 39 -14.00 -2.31 9.30
N GLN A 40 -12.69 -2.18 9.15
CA GLN A 40 -11.93 -2.74 8.04
C GLN A 40 -10.54 -3.18 8.50
N ARG A 41 -9.85 -3.94 7.65
CA ARG A 41 -8.45 -4.32 7.91
C ARG A 41 -7.57 -3.09 7.67
N GLY A 42 -6.57 -2.90 8.53
CA GLY A 42 -5.53 -1.89 8.28
C GLY A 42 -4.65 -2.26 7.08
N ARG A 43 -3.89 -1.28 6.59
CA ARG A 43 -2.97 -1.42 5.46
C ARG A 43 -1.55 -1.11 5.89
N VAL A 44 -0.59 -1.91 5.45
CA VAL A 44 0.85 -1.62 5.56
C VAL A 44 1.48 -1.65 4.18
N ARG A 45 2.44 -0.76 3.92
CA ARG A 45 3.24 -0.76 2.70
C ARG A 45 4.66 -1.17 3.06
N LEU A 46 5.11 -2.33 2.56
CA LEU A 46 6.49 -2.79 2.67
C LEU A 46 7.24 -2.49 1.37
N ILE A 47 8.45 -1.96 1.48
CA ILE A 47 9.31 -1.66 0.33
C ILE A 47 10.54 -2.57 0.44
N PHE A 48 10.74 -3.39 -0.58
CA PHE A 48 11.89 -4.29 -0.67
C PHE A 48 12.85 -3.79 -1.73
N LYS A 49 14.15 -3.90 -1.44
CA LYS A 49 15.23 -3.54 -2.37
C LYS A 49 16.14 -4.73 -2.58
N ALA A 50 16.10 -5.32 -3.77
CA ALA A 50 17.04 -6.35 -4.18
C ALA A 50 18.28 -5.71 -4.80
N LEU A 51 19.46 -6.14 -4.36
CA LEU A 51 20.74 -5.66 -4.86
C LEU A 51 21.45 -6.79 -5.61
N GLY A 52 21.86 -6.50 -6.84
CA GLY A 52 22.63 -7.40 -7.69
C GLY A 52 24.03 -6.86 -7.98
N ARG A 53 24.73 -7.54 -8.87
CA ARG A 53 26.03 -7.14 -9.39
C ARG A 53 25.97 -7.13 -10.91
N ALA A 54 26.16 -5.94 -11.50
CA ALA A 54 26.20 -5.77 -12.94
C ALA A 54 27.46 -6.44 -13.53
N ALA A 55 27.30 -7.07 -14.68
CA ALA A 55 28.39 -7.60 -15.49
C ALA A 55 27.96 -7.63 -16.95
N HIS A 56 28.90 -7.82 -17.87
CA HIS A 56 28.57 -8.01 -19.28
C HIS A 56 27.64 -9.22 -19.44
N SER A 57 26.65 -9.13 -20.34
CA SER A 57 25.64 -10.19 -20.50
C SER A 57 26.23 -11.55 -20.88
N SER A 58 27.37 -11.55 -21.57
CA SER A 58 28.16 -12.74 -21.94
C SER A 58 29.02 -13.32 -20.81
N MET A 59 29.08 -12.70 -19.63
CA MET A 59 29.85 -13.17 -18.46
C MET A 59 28.89 -13.51 -17.30
N PRO A 60 28.08 -14.57 -17.44
CA PRO A 60 27.06 -14.95 -16.46
C PRO A 60 27.63 -15.19 -15.06
N ASP A 61 28.81 -15.81 -14.95
CA ASP A 61 29.38 -16.19 -13.66
C ASP A 61 29.83 -14.98 -12.83
N GLN A 62 30.06 -13.83 -13.47
CA GLN A 62 30.43 -12.59 -12.80
C GLN A 62 29.21 -11.76 -12.37
N ARG A 63 28.01 -12.09 -12.85
CA ARG A 63 26.78 -11.32 -12.59
C ARG A 63 26.00 -11.86 -11.39
N LEU A 64 25.25 -10.98 -10.73
CA LEU A 64 24.21 -11.35 -9.78
C LEU A 64 22.93 -10.59 -10.16
N ASN A 65 21.91 -11.31 -10.60
CA ASN A 65 20.70 -10.68 -11.11
C ASN A 65 19.73 -10.29 -9.98
N ALA A 66 19.58 -8.99 -9.74
CA ALA A 66 18.67 -8.45 -8.72
C ALA A 66 17.20 -8.88 -8.95
N ILE A 67 16.79 -9.12 -10.21
CA ILE A 67 15.43 -9.54 -10.54
C ILE A 67 15.18 -10.98 -10.06
N LEU A 68 16.17 -11.87 -10.17
CA LEU A 68 16.03 -13.25 -9.67
C LEU A 68 15.94 -13.27 -8.14
N ILE A 69 16.76 -12.46 -7.47
CA ILE A 69 16.67 -12.27 -6.01
C ILE A 69 15.28 -11.74 -5.61
N ALA A 70 14.76 -10.75 -6.33
CA ALA A 70 13.42 -10.22 -6.09
C ALA A 70 12.33 -11.28 -6.33
N ALA A 71 12.49 -12.13 -7.35
CA ALA A 71 11.56 -13.22 -7.63
C ALA A 71 11.54 -14.26 -6.49
N GLU A 72 12.69 -14.64 -5.96
CA GLU A 72 12.78 -15.52 -4.79
C GLU A 72 12.14 -14.89 -3.54
N LEU A 73 12.32 -13.59 -3.33
CA LEU A 73 11.68 -12.86 -2.23
C LEU A 73 10.15 -12.90 -2.36
N VAL A 74 9.61 -12.67 -3.56
CA VAL A 74 8.17 -12.72 -3.83
C VAL A 74 7.58 -14.11 -3.52
N GLN A 75 8.33 -15.20 -3.73
CA GLN A 75 7.86 -16.56 -3.41
C GLN A 75 7.83 -16.87 -1.90
N ARG A 76 8.45 -16.04 -1.07
CA ARG A 76 8.59 -16.28 0.39
C ARG A 76 7.64 -15.43 1.23
N ILE A 77 6.94 -14.49 0.62
CA ILE A 77 5.96 -13.60 1.25
C ILE A 77 4.55 -14.01 0.83
#